data_AF-A0AAD9MK00-F1
#
_entry.id   AF-A0AAD9MK00-F1
#
_cell.length_a   1.000
_cell.length_b   1.000
_cell.length_c   1.000
_cell.angle_alpha   90.00
_cell.angle_beta   90.00
_cell.angle_gamma   90.00
#
_symmetry.space_group_name_H-M   'P 1'
#
loop_
_entity.id
_entity.type
_entity.pdbx_description
1 polymer ?
#
loop_
_entity_poly.entity_id
_entity_poly.type
_entity_poly.pdbx_seq_one_letter_code
_entity_poly.pdbx_strand_id
1 'polypeptide(L)'
;MTVMMIENRVSKRSKPVEVSETRFYKETAEKPLDQWDSKAIEVAREDLMEKFNDPDAEMIGGKQVEGIHESVRRSIESDTAWQVLVSQTVMSRINAPLLEETLPLQPKLLRKLSRGALNVAMDEGKAGKEGAELARMYVGMGKYQVPMNPDAWDGFQVERRKVLAALNQEGANPVILAGDSHNAWAHNLVDEEGKRLGVEFDGPAVTCIGAFEDIYSRFYEKAGRLAKLFPLYVFTPWIEDALKAANPDTLQYCNLWQRGFMVFHVTRRKFHTEYHYVSKVTKKEKYRHYCEATFEVHRDQKGHMVPAVRYITVDGAIPNRSQQKRSFFIRYTHDISQAMHKNFDW
;
A
#
# COMPACT_ATOMS: atom_id res chain seq x y z
N MET A 1 18.20 -17.08 4.64
CA MET A 1 17.44 -16.33 3.61
C MET A 1 18.45 -15.77 2.63
N THR A 2 18.06 -15.58 1.38
CA THR A 2 18.85 -14.84 0.39
C THR A 2 18.24 -13.45 0.28
N VAL A 3 19.04 -12.42 0.53
CA VAL A 3 18.60 -11.02 0.40
C VAL A 3 19.17 -10.46 -0.90
N MET A 4 18.30 -9.93 -1.74
CA MET A 4 18.62 -9.28 -3.00
C MET A 4 18.36 -7.79 -2.83
N MET A 5 19.38 -6.97 -3.02
CA MET A 5 19.26 -5.52 -2.98
C MET A 5 19.47 -4.98 -4.39
N ILE A 6 18.61 -4.06 -4.81
CA ILE A 6 18.77 -3.32 -6.06
C ILE A 6 19.59 -2.05 -5.80
N GLU A 7 20.52 -1.75 -6.71
CA GLU A 7 21.59 -0.77 -6.48
C GLU A 7 21.03 0.66 -6.28
N ASN A 8 20.17 1.11 -7.18
CA ASN A 8 19.17 2.18 -7.00
C ASN A 8 18.32 2.30 -8.28
N ARG A 9 17.13 2.90 -8.18
CA ARG A 9 16.33 3.30 -9.35
C ARG A 9 16.91 4.52 -10.10
N VAL A 10 17.64 5.40 -9.43
CA VAL A 10 18.12 6.68 -10.00
C VAL A 10 19.03 6.50 -11.23
N SER A 11 19.79 5.41 -11.27
CA SER A 11 20.80 5.13 -12.30
C SER A 11 20.21 4.63 -13.62
N LYS A 12 19.00 4.06 -13.60
CA LYS A 12 18.40 3.37 -14.76
C LYS A 12 16.95 3.72 -15.04
N ARG A 13 16.24 4.31 -14.09
CA ARG A 13 14.81 4.57 -14.22
C ARG A 13 14.51 5.53 -15.37
N SER A 14 13.73 5.08 -16.35
CA SER A 14 13.15 5.92 -17.40
C SER A 14 12.27 7.00 -16.79
N LYS A 15 12.03 8.10 -17.51
CA LYS A 15 11.15 9.17 -17.00
C LYS A 15 9.75 8.58 -16.73
N PRO A 16 9.21 8.70 -15.50
CA PRO A 16 7.84 8.29 -15.20
C PRO A 16 6.83 9.02 -16.08
N VAL A 17 5.68 8.39 -16.31
CA VAL A 17 4.57 9.01 -17.02
C VAL A 17 3.97 10.13 -16.16
N GLU A 18 4.08 11.37 -16.63
CA GLU A 18 3.44 12.53 -16.00
C GLU A 18 1.95 12.52 -16.31
N VAL A 19 1.13 12.05 -15.36
CA VAL A 19 -0.32 11.89 -15.58
C VAL A 19 -0.97 13.22 -15.94
N SER A 20 -0.52 14.34 -15.35
CA SER A 20 -1.01 15.69 -15.63
C SER A 20 -0.89 16.11 -17.10
N GLU A 21 -0.01 15.48 -17.87
CA GLU A 21 0.18 15.77 -19.30
C GLU A 21 -0.68 14.86 -20.21
N THR A 22 -1.46 13.95 -19.63
CA THR A 22 -2.20 12.92 -20.38
C THR A 22 -3.63 13.32 -20.70
N ARG A 23 -4.20 12.64 -21.70
CA ARG A 23 -5.63 12.76 -22.01
C ARG A 23 -6.49 12.36 -20.81
N PHE A 24 -6.08 11.37 -20.03
CA PHE A 24 -6.82 10.93 -18.85
C PHE A 24 -7.02 12.08 -17.85
N TYR A 25 -5.98 12.86 -17.59
CA TYR A 25 -6.08 14.04 -16.72
C TYR A 25 -7.00 15.11 -17.29
N LYS A 26 -6.94 15.40 -18.59
CA LYS A 26 -7.86 16.34 -19.26
C LYS A 26 -9.32 15.92 -19.18
N GLU A 27 -9.59 14.62 -19.30
CA GLU A 27 -10.95 14.08 -19.26
C GLU A 27 -11.49 13.90 -17.82
N THR A 28 -10.62 13.87 -16.82
CA THR A 28 -11.00 13.65 -15.41
C THR A 28 -10.70 14.86 -14.53
N ALA A 29 -9.43 15.19 -14.33
CA ALA A 29 -8.95 16.21 -13.42
C ALA A 29 -9.41 17.61 -13.81
N GLU A 30 -9.36 17.99 -15.09
CA GLU A 30 -9.73 19.35 -15.55
C GLU A 30 -11.25 19.57 -15.63
N LYS A 31 -12.07 18.53 -15.48
CA LYS A 31 -13.53 18.58 -15.62
C LYS A 31 -14.22 18.24 -14.30
N PRO A 32 -15.28 18.96 -13.90
CA PRO A 32 -16.11 18.52 -12.80
C PRO A 32 -16.81 17.20 -13.15
N LEU A 33 -17.15 16.41 -12.11
CA LEU A 33 -17.66 15.04 -12.26
C LEU A 33 -18.96 14.95 -13.07
N ASP A 34 -19.80 15.99 -13.05
CA ASP A 34 -21.05 16.07 -13.82
C ASP A 34 -20.83 16.31 -15.32
N GLN A 35 -19.62 16.67 -15.72
CA GLN A 35 -19.20 16.85 -17.12
C GLN A 35 -18.36 15.68 -17.65
N TRP A 36 -18.19 14.61 -16.87
CA TRP A 36 -17.42 13.45 -17.29
C TRP A 36 -18.15 12.67 -18.39
N ASP A 37 -17.51 12.55 -19.55
CA ASP A 37 -17.89 11.60 -20.58
C ASP A 37 -17.19 10.28 -20.32
N SER A 38 -17.94 9.28 -19.86
CA SER A 38 -17.38 7.97 -19.51
C SER A 38 -16.72 7.28 -20.69
N LYS A 39 -17.23 7.47 -21.92
CA LYS A 39 -16.61 6.86 -23.12
C LYS A 39 -15.28 7.53 -23.44
N ALA A 40 -15.22 8.86 -23.33
CA ALA A 40 -13.97 9.59 -23.54
C ALA A 40 -12.90 9.22 -22.50
N ILE A 41 -13.31 9.06 -21.24
CA ILE A 41 -12.40 8.68 -20.15
C ILE A 41 -11.88 7.25 -20.34
N GLU A 42 -12.70 6.29 -20.77
CA GLU A 42 -12.23 4.92 -21.03
C GLU A 42 -11.18 4.87 -22.14
N VAL A 43 -11.38 5.60 -23.25
CA VAL A 43 -10.35 5.70 -24.29
C VAL A 43 -9.08 6.35 -23.73
N ALA A 44 -9.22 7.42 -22.95
CA ALA A 44 -8.08 8.09 -22.33
C ALA A 44 -7.35 7.22 -21.30
N ARG A 45 -8.07 6.32 -20.63
CA ARG A 45 -7.54 5.31 -19.72
C ARG A 45 -6.74 4.27 -20.49
N GLU A 46 -7.26 3.76 -21.61
CA GLU A 46 -6.52 2.85 -22.49
C GLU A 46 -5.20 3.49 -22.96
N ASP A 47 -5.25 4.74 -23.45
CA ASP A 47 -4.06 5.51 -23.85
C ASP A 47 -3.04 5.62 -22.69
N LEU A 48 -3.50 5.82 -21.45
CA LEU A 48 -2.64 5.89 -20.26
C LEU A 48 -2.04 4.54 -19.90
N MET A 49 -2.84 3.47 -19.92
CA MET A 49 -2.39 2.11 -19.60
C MET A 49 -1.41 1.58 -20.65
N GLU A 50 -1.51 2.00 -21.91
CA GLU A 50 -0.50 1.72 -22.94
C GLU A 50 0.85 2.33 -22.56
N LYS A 51 0.87 3.58 -22.08
CA LYS A 51 2.11 4.23 -21.59
C LYS A 51 2.73 3.51 -20.39
N PHE A 52 1.92 3.00 -19.45
CA PHE A 52 2.43 2.19 -18.33
C PHE A 52 2.96 0.82 -18.77
N ASN A 53 2.57 0.36 -19.96
CA ASN A 53 3.02 -0.89 -20.58
C ASN A 53 4.07 -0.67 -21.68
N ASP A 54 4.75 0.49 -21.69
CA ASP A 54 5.89 0.72 -22.58
C ASP A 54 6.97 -0.36 -22.34
N PRO A 55 7.31 -1.19 -23.36
CA PRO A 55 8.28 -2.27 -23.20
C PRO A 55 9.72 -1.79 -22.99
N ASP A 56 10.01 -0.53 -23.34
CA ASP A 56 11.32 0.09 -23.24
C ASP A 56 11.49 0.88 -21.92
N ALA A 57 10.43 1.03 -21.13
CA ALA A 57 10.50 1.64 -19.81
C ALA A 57 11.18 0.71 -18.79
N GLU A 58 12.29 1.17 -18.21
CA GLU A 58 13.05 0.46 -17.19
C GLU A 58 12.98 1.20 -15.85
N MET A 59 12.90 0.46 -14.74
CA MET A 59 13.03 0.94 -13.36
C MET A 59 14.42 0.61 -12.80
N ILE A 60 14.88 -0.63 -13.01
CA ILE A 60 16.18 -1.15 -12.53
C ILE A 60 17.08 -1.65 -13.66
N GLY A 61 16.54 -1.89 -14.85
CA GLY A 61 17.26 -2.32 -16.03
C GLY A 61 17.52 -3.83 -16.09
N GLY A 62 17.59 -4.36 -17.31
CA GLY A 62 17.66 -5.81 -17.56
C GLY A 62 18.75 -6.58 -16.81
N LYS A 63 19.94 -5.98 -16.59
CA LYS A 63 21.04 -6.63 -15.84
C LYS A 63 20.68 -6.91 -14.38
N GLN A 64 19.96 -6.01 -13.72
CA GLN A 64 19.53 -6.24 -12.33
C GLN A 64 18.42 -7.30 -12.28
N VAL A 65 17.53 -7.33 -13.27
CA VAL A 65 16.50 -8.37 -13.41
C VAL A 65 17.14 -9.76 -13.57
N GLU A 66 18.14 -9.88 -14.44
CA GLU A 66 18.91 -11.13 -14.62
C GLU A 66 19.62 -11.55 -13.33
N GLY A 67 20.25 -10.60 -12.63
CA GLY A 67 20.89 -10.86 -11.33
C GLY A 67 19.90 -11.34 -10.25
N ILE A 68 18.66 -10.84 -10.25
CA ILE A 68 17.58 -11.33 -9.38
C ILE A 68 17.26 -12.79 -9.74
N HIS A 69 17.05 -13.08 -11.03
CA HIS A 69 16.74 -14.42 -11.50
C HIS A 69 17.82 -15.44 -11.10
N GLU A 70 19.10 -15.13 -11.33
CA GLU A 70 20.22 -15.99 -10.94
C GLU A 70 20.35 -16.17 -9.42
N SER A 71 20.07 -15.11 -8.65
CA SER A 71 20.13 -15.15 -7.19
C SER A 71 19.02 -16.04 -6.61
N VAL A 72 17.81 -15.97 -7.17
CA VAL A 72 16.71 -16.86 -6.82
C VAL A 72 17.08 -18.31 -7.15
N ARG A 73 17.59 -18.59 -8.35
CA ARG A 73 18.01 -19.94 -8.76
C ARG A 73 19.02 -20.54 -7.79
N ARG A 74 20.11 -19.82 -7.49
CA ARG A 74 21.14 -20.27 -6.52
C ARG A 74 20.59 -20.45 -5.12
N SER A 75 19.63 -19.61 -4.72
CA SER A 75 18.95 -19.70 -3.42
C SER A 75 18.16 -21.00 -3.29
N ILE A 76 17.43 -21.39 -4.34
CA ILE A 76 16.68 -22.65 -4.40
C ILE A 76 17.63 -23.85 -4.37
N GLU A 77 18.69 -23.83 -5.19
CA GLU A 77 19.70 -24.91 -5.23
C GLU A 77 20.37 -25.14 -3.87
N SER A 78 20.51 -24.07 -3.08
CA SER A 78 21.05 -24.14 -1.72
C SER A 78 19.99 -24.41 -0.64
N ASP A 79 18.76 -24.77 -1.04
CA ASP A 79 17.61 -25.01 -0.15
C ASP A 79 17.37 -23.88 0.87
N THR A 80 17.50 -22.64 0.40
CA THR A 80 17.22 -21.46 1.21
C THR A 80 15.72 -21.19 1.28
N ALA A 81 15.22 -21.02 2.50
CA ALA A 81 13.77 -20.92 2.73
C ALA A 81 13.08 -19.69 2.13
N TRP A 82 13.77 -18.55 2.05
CA TRP A 82 13.16 -17.26 1.69
C TRP A 82 14.08 -16.48 0.75
N GLN A 83 13.48 -15.90 -0.30
CA GLN A 83 14.12 -14.99 -1.25
C GLN A 83 13.55 -13.59 -1.01
N VAL A 84 14.32 -12.73 -0.36
CA VAL A 84 13.88 -11.40 0.04
C VAL A 84 14.40 -10.38 -0.96
N LEU A 85 13.52 -9.71 -1.68
CA LEU A 85 13.88 -8.57 -2.52
C LEU A 85 13.63 -7.27 -1.76
N VAL A 86 14.67 -6.47 -1.60
CA VAL A 86 14.56 -5.14 -1.00
C VAL A 86 14.39 -4.13 -2.14
N SER A 87 13.14 -3.73 -2.40
CA SER A 87 12.78 -2.70 -3.36
C SER A 87 12.78 -1.33 -2.66
N GLN A 88 13.08 -0.24 -3.38
CA GLN A 88 12.89 1.10 -2.78
C GLN A 88 11.40 1.49 -2.75
N THR A 89 10.63 1.08 -3.77
CA THR A 89 9.21 1.46 -3.92
C THR A 89 8.30 0.24 -3.96
N VAL A 90 7.02 0.47 -3.67
CA VAL A 90 5.99 -0.58 -3.68
C VAL A 90 5.90 -1.25 -5.05
N MET A 91 6.03 -2.57 -5.07
CA MET A 91 6.00 -3.45 -6.23
C MET A 91 4.58 -3.91 -6.55
N SER A 92 3.74 -4.14 -5.55
CA SER A 92 2.34 -4.52 -5.77
C SER A 92 1.63 -3.43 -6.54
N ARG A 93 0.77 -3.85 -7.46
CA ARG A 93 -0.10 -2.91 -8.15
C ARG A 93 -1.09 -2.35 -7.14
N ILE A 94 -1.19 -1.02 -7.06
CA ILE A 94 -2.18 -0.37 -6.18
C ILE A 94 -3.12 0.48 -7.01
N ASN A 95 -4.29 -0.06 -7.32
CA ASN A 95 -5.38 0.71 -7.91
C ASN A 95 -5.80 1.84 -6.95
N ALA A 96 -6.08 3.01 -7.51
CA ALA A 96 -6.56 4.16 -6.76
C ALA A 96 -7.86 3.87 -5.98
N PRO A 97 -8.11 4.58 -4.86
CA PRO A 97 -9.25 4.31 -3.99
C PRO A 97 -10.59 4.57 -4.68
N LEU A 98 -11.56 3.67 -4.47
CA LEU A 98 -12.97 3.80 -4.89
C LEU A 98 -13.74 4.78 -3.98
N LEU A 99 -13.32 6.05 -3.96
CA LEU A 99 -13.81 7.04 -2.99
C LEU A 99 -15.33 7.26 -3.12
N GLU A 100 -15.82 7.56 -4.32
CA GLU A 100 -17.25 7.82 -4.56
C GLU A 100 -18.11 6.58 -4.33
N GLU A 101 -17.63 5.42 -4.78
CA GLU A 101 -18.34 4.15 -4.81
C GLU A 101 -18.47 3.53 -3.41
N THR A 102 -17.48 3.72 -2.54
CA THR A 102 -17.51 3.20 -1.16
C THR A 102 -18.13 4.15 -0.15
N LEU A 103 -18.32 5.42 -0.52
CA LEU A 103 -18.90 6.42 0.38
C LEU A 103 -20.31 6.04 0.88
N PRO A 104 -21.21 5.42 0.10
CA PRO A 104 -22.49 4.91 0.59
C PRO A 104 -22.39 3.83 1.66
N LEU A 105 -21.27 3.09 1.72
CA LEU A 105 -21.02 2.01 2.69
C LEU A 105 -20.66 2.55 4.08
N GLN A 106 -20.30 3.83 4.18
CA GLN A 106 -19.89 4.45 5.43
C GLN A 106 -21.10 4.77 6.34
N PRO A 107 -20.93 4.74 7.68
CA PRO A 107 -21.97 5.12 8.62
C PRO A 107 -22.52 6.52 8.33
N LYS A 108 -23.81 6.77 8.56
CA LYS A 108 -24.53 8.00 8.14
C LYS A 108 -23.77 9.30 8.45
N LEU A 109 -23.19 9.42 9.65
CA LEU A 109 -22.44 10.59 10.07
C LEU A 109 -21.13 10.74 9.28
N LEU A 110 -20.32 9.68 9.22
CA LEU A 110 -19.06 9.67 8.48
C LEU A 110 -19.29 9.87 6.99
N ARG A 111 -20.29 9.22 6.40
CA ARG A 111 -20.71 9.43 5.01
C ARG A 111 -21.01 10.89 4.70
N LYS A 112 -21.81 11.59 5.54
CA LYS A 112 -22.13 13.01 5.34
C LYS A 112 -20.87 13.87 5.42
N LEU A 113 -19.99 13.56 6.38
CA LEU A 113 -18.75 14.30 6.58
C LEU A 113 -17.76 14.09 5.43
N SER A 114 -17.50 12.84 5.06
CA SER A 114 -16.62 12.45 3.95
C SER A 114 -17.14 12.99 2.61
N ARG A 115 -18.46 12.96 2.37
CA ARG A 115 -19.07 13.61 1.19
C ARG A 115 -18.79 15.11 1.16
N GLY A 116 -18.97 15.79 2.29
CA GLY A 116 -18.65 17.20 2.41
C GLY A 116 -17.17 17.50 2.13
N ALA A 117 -16.27 16.71 2.73
CA ALA A 117 -14.83 16.86 2.53
C ALA A 117 -14.43 16.63 1.07
N LEU A 118 -14.92 15.56 0.44
CA LEU A 118 -14.64 15.24 -0.97
C LEU A 118 -15.15 16.35 -1.91
N ASN A 119 -16.37 16.85 -1.69
CA ASN A 119 -16.92 17.94 -2.48
C ASN A 119 -16.09 19.22 -2.35
N VAL A 120 -15.57 19.54 -1.17
CA VAL A 120 -14.69 20.70 -0.99
C VAL A 120 -13.33 20.45 -1.63
N ALA A 121 -12.78 19.24 -1.51
CA ALA A 121 -11.51 18.87 -2.13
C ALA A 121 -11.54 18.98 -3.65
N MET A 122 -12.66 18.66 -4.30
CA MET A 122 -12.84 18.74 -5.76
C MET A 122 -13.32 20.11 -6.27
N ASP A 123 -13.52 21.10 -5.39
CA ASP A 123 -14.02 22.43 -5.73
C ASP A 123 -12.85 23.42 -5.86
N GLU A 124 -12.65 23.96 -7.06
CA GLU A 124 -11.52 24.87 -7.35
C GLU A 124 -11.57 26.16 -6.52
N GLY A 125 -12.76 26.66 -6.21
CA GLY A 125 -12.92 27.86 -5.40
C GLY A 125 -12.51 27.65 -3.94
N LYS A 126 -12.56 26.40 -3.46
CA LYS A 126 -12.27 26.06 -2.06
C LYS A 126 -10.91 25.42 -1.85
N ALA A 127 -10.51 24.48 -2.71
CA ALA A 127 -9.24 23.77 -2.65
C ALA A 127 -8.14 24.40 -3.54
N GLY A 128 -8.51 25.36 -4.39
CA GLY A 128 -7.63 25.85 -5.46
C GLY A 128 -7.60 24.88 -6.65
N LYS A 129 -7.19 25.38 -7.82
CA LYS A 129 -7.15 24.61 -9.07
C LYS A 129 -6.37 23.29 -8.93
N GLU A 130 -5.11 23.37 -8.51
CA GLU A 130 -4.22 22.20 -8.39
C GLU A 130 -4.79 21.14 -7.43
N GLY A 131 -5.28 21.54 -6.26
CA GLY A 131 -5.86 20.61 -5.27
C GLY A 131 -7.14 19.94 -5.78
N ALA A 132 -7.99 20.71 -6.44
CA ALA A 132 -9.24 20.21 -7.01
C ALA A 132 -9.03 19.26 -8.17
N GLU A 133 -8.13 19.60 -9.10
CA GLU A 133 -7.76 18.72 -10.20
C GLU A 133 -7.13 17.42 -9.66
N LEU A 134 -6.24 17.50 -8.68
CA LEU A 134 -5.63 16.32 -8.06
C LEU A 134 -6.67 15.39 -7.39
N ALA A 135 -7.64 15.97 -6.66
CA ALA A 135 -8.72 15.20 -6.05
C ALA A 135 -9.58 14.50 -7.11
N ARG A 136 -9.97 15.21 -8.18
CA ARG A 136 -10.75 14.66 -9.29
C ARG A 136 -9.97 13.59 -10.07
N MET A 137 -8.66 13.78 -10.24
CA MET A 137 -7.77 12.78 -10.84
C MET A 137 -7.81 11.47 -10.06
N TYR A 138 -7.65 11.48 -8.74
CA TYR A 138 -7.69 10.25 -7.93
C TYR A 138 -9.07 9.59 -7.89
N VAL A 139 -10.16 10.37 -7.89
CA VAL A 139 -11.52 9.82 -8.06
C VAL A 139 -11.66 9.13 -9.43
N GLY A 140 -11.12 9.75 -10.48
CA GLY A 140 -11.11 9.19 -11.82
C GLY A 140 -10.30 7.90 -11.87
N MET A 141 -9.07 7.93 -11.36
CA MET A 141 -8.21 6.74 -11.31
C MET A 141 -8.90 5.58 -10.59
N GLY A 142 -9.57 5.84 -9.45
CA GLY A 142 -10.27 4.80 -8.71
C GLY A 142 -11.41 4.19 -9.52
N LYS A 143 -12.32 5.05 -10.00
CA LYS A 143 -13.49 4.64 -10.79
C LYS A 143 -13.11 3.84 -12.05
N TYR A 144 -12.03 4.23 -12.70
CA TYR A 144 -11.54 3.61 -13.95
C TYR A 144 -10.38 2.62 -13.71
N GLN A 145 -10.17 2.15 -12.48
CA GLN A 145 -9.20 1.09 -12.14
C GLN A 145 -7.77 1.34 -12.63
N VAL A 146 -7.33 2.60 -12.53
CA VAL A 146 -5.97 3.03 -12.86
C VAL A 146 -5.08 2.89 -11.62
N PRO A 147 -3.88 2.30 -11.75
CA PRO A 147 -2.88 2.28 -10.69
C PRO A 147 -2.46 3.70 -10.28
N MET A 148 -2.22 3.91 -8.99
CA MET A 148 -2.16 5.26 -8.43
C MET A 148 -0.76 5.88 -8.38
N ASN A 149 0.31 5.10 -8.58
CA ASN A 149 1.68 5.59 -8.41
C ASN A 149 2.60 5.36 -9.63
N PRO A 150 2.43 6.14 -10.71
CA PRO A 150 3.23 5.99 -11.93
C PRO A 150 4.75 6.21 -11.72
N ASP A 151 5.18 6.81 -10.60
CA ASP A 151 6.59 6.97 -10.22
C ASP A 151 7.22 5.68 -9.66
N ALA A 152 6.39 4.74 -9.18
CA ALA A 152 6.76 3.42 -8.71
C ALA A 152 6.47 2.33 -9.75
N TRP A 153 6.48 1.05 -9.35
CA TRP A 153 6.30 -0.09 -10.26
C TRP A 153 4.96 -0.12 -11.02
N ASP A 154 3.97 0.63 -10.54
CA ASP A 154 2.69 0.88 -11.22
C ASP A 154 2.87 1.51 -12.62
N GLY A 155 3.92 2.31 -12.83
CA GLY A 155 4.23 2.94 -14.13
C GLY A 155 5.16 2.14 -15.04
N PHE A 156 5.75 1.05 -14.54
CA PHE A 156 6.78 0.26 -15.24
C PHE A 156 6.34 -1.21 -15.35
N GLN A 157 5.13 -1.44 -15.85
CA GLN A 157 4.43 -2.73 -15.75
C GLN A 157 5.15 -3.86 -16.50
N VAL A 158 5.81 -3.55 -17.63
CA VAL A 158 6.55 -4.56 -18.40
C VAL A 158 7.75 -5.07 -17.61
N GLU A 159 8.60 -4.18 -17.07
CA GLU A 159 9.75 -4.62 -16.27
C GLU A 159 9.32 -5.24 -14.94
N ARG A 160 8.27 -4.71 -14.31
CA ARG A 160 7.64 -5.31 -13.12
C ARG A 160 7.31 -6.79 -13.36
N ARG A 161 6.67 -7.13 -14.49
CA ARG A 161 6.38 -8.54 -14.84
C ARG A 161 7.64 -9.38 -14.99
N LYS A 162 8.73 -8.84 -15.57
CA LYS A 162 10.01 -9.55 -15.67
C LYS A 162 10.60 -9.85 -14.28
N VAL A 163 10.52 -8.90 -13.34
CA VAL A 163 10.97 -9.10 -11.95
C VAL A 163 10.11 -10.14 -11.23
N LEU A 164 8.78 -10.05 -11.34
CA LEU A 164 7.87 -11.03 -10.72
C LEU A 164 8.10 -12.44 -11.29
N ALA A 165 8.32 -12.55 -12.60
CA ALA A 165 8.67 -13.83 -13.23
C ALA A 165 10.01 -14.37 -12.69
N ALA A 166 11.02 -13.52 -12.53
CA ALA A 166 12.31 -13.90 -11.94
C ALA A 166 12.18 -14.45 -10.50
N LEU A 167 11.23 -13.90 -9.73
CA LEU A 167 10.91 -14.34 -8.36
C LEU A 167 10.02 -15.60 -8.33
N ASN A 168 9.28 -15.89 -9.40
CA ASN A 168 8.31 -16.99 -9.45
C ASN A 168 8.91 -18.33 -9.92
N GLN A 169 10.12 -18.66 -9.48
CA GLN A 169 10.72 -19.97 -9.74
C GLN A 169 10.11 -21.03 -8.81
N GLU A 170 10.07 -22.28 -9.28
CA GLU A 170 9.58 -23.40 -8.48
C GLU A 170 10.46 -23.57 -7.21
N GLY A 171 9.82 -23.73 -6.05
CA GLY A 171 10.51 -23.78 -4.76
C GLY A 171 10.87 -22.42 -4.14
N ALA A 172 10.69 -21.30 -4.85
CA ALA A 172 10.87 -19.96 -4.30
C ALA A 172 9.72 -19.56 -3.36
N ASN A 173 10.08 -18.86 -2.28
CA ASN A 173 9.15 -18.17 -1.36
C ASN A 173 9.55 -16.68 -1.31
N PRO A 174 9.13 -15.89 -2.31
CA PRO A 174 9.54 -14.51 -2.40
C PRO A 174 8.82 -13.63 -1.37
N VAL A 175 9.59 -12.73 -0.76
CA VAL A 175 9.10 -11.64 0.08
C VAL A 175 9.69 -10.34 -0.44
N ILE A 176 8.85 -9.37 -0.75
CA ILE A 176 9.30 -8.03 -1.13
C ILE A 176 9.19 -7.11 0.08
N LEU A 177 10.26 -6.33 0.31
CA LEU A 177 10.26 -5.27 1.30
C LEU A 177 10.43 -3.94 0.58
N ALA A 178 9.57 -2.96 0.85
CA ALA A 178 9.74 -1.62 0.28
C ALA A 178 9.38 -0.47 1.26
N GLY A 179 9.46 0.76 0.74
CA GLY A 179 9.20 2.00 1.45
C GLY A 179 8.81 3.11 0.47
N ASP A 180 9.44 4.28 0.58
CA ASP A 180 9.29 5.48 -0.28
C ASP A 180 7.90 6.15 -0.23
N SER A 181 6.80 5.39 -0.26
CA SER A 181 5.43 5.91 -0.19
C SER A 181 5.08 6.60 1.13
N HIS A 182 5.92 6.44 2.16
CA HIS A 182 5.76 6.88 3.54
C HIS A 182 4.54 6.31 4.29
N ASN A 183 3.78 5.42 3.65
CA ASN A 183 2.63 4.71 4.21
C ASN A 183 3.00 3.25 4.44
N ALA A 184 2.25 2.58 5.32
CA ALA A 184 2.43 1.16 5.55
C ALA A 184 1.49 0.36 4.65
N TRP A 185 2.00 -0.72 4.05
CA TRP A 185 1.20 -1.60 3.19
C TRP A 185 1.60 -3.07 3.40
N ALA A 186 0.63 -3.97 3.33
CA ALA A 186 0.87 -5.41 3.23
C ALA A 186 0.02 -6.00 2.10
N HIS A 187 0.68 -6.68 1.17
CA HIS A 187 0.05 -7.25 -0.02
C HIS A 187 0.36 -8.74 -0.17
N ASN A 188 -0.64 -9.50 -0.63
CA ASN A 188 -0.35 -10.75 -1.32
C ASN A 188 0.13 -10.41 -2.73
N LEU A 189 1.30 -10.92 -3.12
CA LEU A 189 1.83 -10.74 -4.47
C LEU A 189 1.16 -11.74 -5.41
N VAL A 190 0.65 -11.24 -6.52
CA VAL A 190 0.05 -12.03 -7.60
C VAL A 190 0.69 -11.69 -8.94
N ASP A 191 0.70 -12.63 -9.88
CA ASP A 191 0.95 -12.35 -11.29
C ASP A 191 -0.31 -11.78 -11.97
N GLU A 192 -0.22 -11.52 -13.28
CA GLU A 192 -1.31 -10.95 -14.08
C GLU A 192 -2.51 -11.90 -14.17
N GLU A 193 -2.28 -13.21 -14.03
CA GLU A 193 -3.31 -14.24 -13.99
C GLU A 193 -3.94 -14.42 -12.58
N GLY A 194 -3.49 -13.64 -11.59
CA GLY A 194 -3.99 -13.69 -10.21
C GLY A 194 -3.41 -14.83 -9.37
N LYS A 195 -2.42 -15.57 -9.88
CA LYS A 195 -1.76 -16.64 -9.13
C LYS A 195 -0.81 -16.03 -8.10
N ARG A 196 -0.89 -16.55 -6.88
CA ARG A 196 -0.07 -16.10 -5.75
C ARG A 196 1.40 -16.46 -5.95
N LEU A 197 2.24 -15.44 -5.82
CA LEU A 197 3.69 -15.52 -5.97
C LEU A 197 4.39 -15.47 -4.62
N GLY A 198 3.92 -14.64 -3.70
CA GLY A 198 4.61 -14.32 -2.47
C GLY A 198 3.86 -13.23 -1.70
N VAL A 199 4.59 -12.45 -0.92
CA VAL A 199 4.01 -11.31 -0.19
C VAL A 199 4.91 -10.10 -0.29
N GLU A 200 4.33 -8.93 -0.06
CA GLU A 200 5.05 -7.68 0.07
C GLU A 200 4.68 -6.97 1.36
N PHE A 201 5.70 -6.40 2.02
CA PHE A 201 5.57 -5.58 3.22
C PHE A 201 6.29 -4.27 3.03
N ASP A 202 5.54 -3.17 3.09
CA ASP A 202 6.04 -1.83 2.86
C ASP A 202 5.97 -1.01 4.14
N GLY A 203 7.08 -0.39 4.50
CA GLY A 203 7.24 0.32 5.76
C GLY A 203 6.68 1.74 5.73
N PRO A 204 6.02 2.21 6.81
CA PRO A 204 5.72 3.63 6.95
C PRO A 204 7.02 4.44 7.05
N ALA A 205 6.94 5.75 6.81
CA ALA A 205 8.05 6.63 7.12
C ALA A 205 8.29 6.71 8.64
N VAL A 206 9.55 6.99 9.01
CA VAL A 206 9.91 7.26 10.41
C VAL A 206 9.38 8.62 10.85
N THR A 207 9.41 9.64 9.98
CA THR A 207 9.01 11.03 10.31
C THR A 207 8.31 11.80 9.19
N CYS A 208 8.64 11.55 7.91
CA CYS A 208 8.11 12.30 6.76
C CYS A 208 6.60 12.15 6.57
N ILE A 209 5.94 13.16 6.00
CA ILE A 209 4.51 13.05 5.63
C ILE A 209 4.30 12.16 4.41
N GLY A 210 3.22 11.39 4.35
CA GLY A 210 2.89 10.58 3.19
C GLY A 210 2.05 11.30 2.15
N ALA A 211 1.76 10.60 1.05
CA ALA A 211 1.06 11.15 -0.10
C ALA A 211 -0.35 11.67 0.27
N PHE A 212 -1.08 10.96 1.13
CA PHE A 212 -2.41 11.37 1.56
C PHE A 212 -2.37 12.59 2.48
N GLU A 213 -1.35 12.72 3.33
CA GLU A 213 -1.11 13.94 4.10
C GLU A 213 -0.71 15.12 3.22
N ASP A 214 0.07 14.92 2.16
CA ASP A 214 0.43 15.99 1.22
C ASP A 214 -0.82 16.53 0.51
N ILE A 215 -1.63 15.64 -0.07
CA ILE A 215 -2.91 15.98 -0.71
C ILE A 215 -3.82 16.73 0.28
N TYR A 216 -3.92 16.23 1.51
CA TYR A 216 -4.72 16.84 2.56
C TYR A 216 -4.16 18.21 3.02
N SER A 217 -2.84 18.41 3.01
CA SER A 217 -2.21 19.67 3.42
C SER A 217 -2.50 20.80 2.43
N ARG A 218 -2.50 20.49 1.12
CA ARG A 218 -2.85 21.44 0.04
C ARG A 218 -4.29 21.93 0.18
N PHE A 219 -5.20 21.02 0.54
CA PHE A 219 -6.57 21.36 0.92
C PHE A 219 -6.62 22.27 2.16
N TYR A 220 -5.88 21.91 3.21
CA TYR A 220 -5.90 22.60 4.48
C TYR A 220 -5.42 24.06 4.40
N GLU A 221 -4.37 24.33 3.62
CA GLU A 221 -3.83 25.68 3.43
C GLU A 221 -4.87 26.64 2.84
N LYS A 222 -5.76 26.16 1.97
CA LYS A 222 -6.78 26.95 1.28
C LYS A 222 -8.10 27.03 2.05
N ALA A 223 -8.53 25.94 2.70
CA ALA A 223 -9.81 25.86 3.42
C ALA A 223 -9.84 26.60 4.79
N GLY A 224 -8.69 27.07 5.28
CA GLY A 224 -8.60 27.94 6.44
C GLY A 224 -8.91 27.27 7.79
N ARG A 225 -9.25 28.07 8.81
CA ARG A 225 -9.38 27.59 10.21
C ARG A 225 -10.44 26.50 10.42
N LEU A 226 -11.44 26.37 9.55
CA LEU A 226 -12.50 25.37 9.70
C LEU A 226 -12.02 23.96 9.36
N ALA A 227 -11.03 23.81 8.47
CA ALA A 227 -10.41 22.51 8.15
C ALA A 227 -9.67 21.89 9.35
N LYS A 228 -9.25 22.71 10.34
CA LYS A 228 -8.63 22.26 11.59
C LYS A 228 -9.52 21.34 12.44
N LEU A 229 -10.83 21.41 12.25
CA LEU A 229 -11.80 20.57 12.96
C LEU A 229 -11.92 19.16 12.37
N PHE A 230 -11.35 18.91 11.19
CA PHE A 230 -11.52 17.66 10.44
C PHE A 230 -10.18 17.04 10.05
N PRO A 231 -9.33 16.68 11.02
CA PRO A 231 -7.99 16.14 10.75
C PRO A 231 -8.05 14.87 9.89
N LEU A 232 -7.02 14.65 9.07
CA LEU A 232 -6.98 13.57 8.07
C LEU A 232 -7.40 12.20 8.62
N TYR A 233 -6.97 11.84 9.83
CA TYR A 233 -7.29 10.54 10.45
C TYR A 233 -8.81 10.27 10.62
N VAL A 234 -9.66 11.31 10.54
CA VAL A 234 -11.12 11.14 10.52
C VAL A 234 -11.58 10.49 9.22
N PHE A 235 -10.86 10.72 8.12
CA PHE A 235 -11.18 10.24 6.79
C PHE A 235 -10.38 8.99 6.40
N THR A 236 -9.24 8.73 7.05
CA THR A 236 -8.39 7.58 6.70
C THR A 236 -9.11 6.24 6.74
N PRO A 237 -10.03 5.92 7.68
CA PRO A 237 -10.73 4.64 7.63
C PRO A 237 -11.52 4.45 6.32
N TRP A 238 -12.19 5.51 5.84
CA TRP A 238 -12.92 5.45 4.58
C TRP A 238 -11.97 5.31 3.38
N ILE A 239 -10.85 6.02 3.37
CA ILE A 239 -9.86 5.92 2.28
C ILE A 239 -9.20 4.53 2.29
N GLU A 240 -8.84 4.00 3.46
CA GLU A 240 -8.27 2.65 3.63
C GLU A 240 -9.26 1.57 3.18
N ASP A 241 -10.55 1.70 3.52
CA ASP A 241 -11.61 0.82 3.01
C ASP A 241 -11.77 0.93 1.50
N ALA A 242 -11.72 2.16 0.95
CA ALA A 242 -11.80 2.41 -0.50
C ALA A 242 -10.61 1.82 -1.26
N LEU A 243 -9.42 1.83 -0.67
CA LEU A 243 -8.22 1.18 -1.20
C LEU A 243 -8.36 -0.33 -1.20
N LYS A 244 -8.84 -0.92 -0.10
CA LYS A 244 -9.10 -2.37 -0.02
C LYS A 244 -10.17 -2.81 -1.01
N ALA A 245 -11.23 -2.02 -1.18
CA ALA A 245 -12.27 -2.28 -2.17
C ALA A 245 -11.74 -2.23 -3.61
N ALA A 246 -10.79 -1.33 -3.89
CA ALA A 246 -10.13 -1.23 -5.20
C ALA A 246 -9.10 -2.36 -5.46
N ASN A 247 -8.63 -3.03 -4.41
CA ASN A 247 -7.55 -4.02 -4.44
C ASN A 247 -7.90 -5.27 -3.60
N PRO A 248 -9.06 -5.92 -3.82
CA PRO A 248 -9.61 -6.92 -2.89
C PRO A 248 -8.76 -8.18 -2.76
N ASP A 249 -8.08 -8.59 -3.84
CA ASP A 249 -7.33 -9.84 -3.88
C ASP A 249 -5.90 -9.69 -3.31
N THR A 250 -5.37 -8.47 -3.31
CA THR A 250 -3.95 -8.19 -3.01
C THR A 250 -3.78 -7.46 -1.70
N LEU A 251 -4.43 -6.31 -1.49
CA LEU A 251 -4.20 -5.43 -0.34
C LEU A 251 -4.86 -5.97 0.93
N GLN A 252 -4.03 -6.45 1.86
CA GLN A 252 -4.50 -6.99 3.14
C GLN A 252 -4.50 -5.93 4.24
N TYR A 253 -3.58 -4.98 4.18
CA TYR A 253 -3.42 -3.93 5.18
C TYR A 253 -2.82 -2.67 4.59
N CYS A 254 -3.34 -1.53 5.01
CA CYS A 254 -2.72 -0.24 4.82
C CYS A 254 -2.92 0.62 6.08
N ASN A 255 -1.99 1.53 6.32
CA ASN A 255 -2.13 2.62 7.29
C ASN A 255 -1.51 3.87 6.67
N LEU A 256 -2.35 4.89 6.50
CA LEU A 256 -2.03 6.06 5.69
C LEU A 256 -1.59 7.29 6.50
N TRP A 257 -1.44 7.17 7.82
CA TRP A 257 -1.25 8.37 8.66
C TRP A 257 -0.26 8.25 9.81
N GLN A 258 0.04 7.02 10.25
CA GLN A 258 0.96 6.81 11.36
C GLN A 258 2.40 6.68 10.87
N ARG A 259 3.33 6.90 11.80
CA ARG A 259 4.78 6.78 11.56
C ARG A 259 5.37 5.71 12.43
N GLY A 260 6.45 5.10 11.95
CA GLY A 260 7.01 3.97 12.65
C GLY A 260 8.01 3.18 11.81
N PHE A 261 8.00 1.86 12.02
CA PHE A 261 8.91 0.92 11.38
C PHE A 261 8.33 -0.49 11.42
N MET A 262 8.92 -1.40 10.66
CA MET A 262 8.59 -2.81 10.70
C MET A 262 9.66 -3.63 11.42
N VAL A 263 9.26 -4.71 12.06
CA VAL A 263 10.16 -5.72 12.63
C VAL A 263 9.84 -7.07 12.01
N PHE A 264 10.88 -7.80 11.64
CA PHE A 264 10.77 -9.12 11.00
C PHE A 264 11.40 -10.22 11.86
N HIS A 265 10.63 -11.26 12.13
CA HIS A 265 11.07 -12.47 12.80
C HIS A 265 11.04 -13.63 11.81
N VAL A 266 12.22 -13.92 11.24
CA VAL A 266 12.34 -14.89 10.14
C VAL A 266 12.98 -16.19 10.62
N THR A 267 12.32 -17.30 10.34
CA THR A 267 12.79 -18.67 10.57
C THR A 267 12.71 -19.45 9.27
N ARG A 268 13.25 -20.68 9.23
CA ARG A 268 13.14 -21.54 8.04
C ARG A 268 11.68 -21.88 7.67
N ARG A 269 10.75 -21.86 8.63
CA ARG A 269 9.34 -22.24 8.42
C ARG A 269 8.40 -21.04 8.26
N LYS A 270 8.78 -19.89 8.83
CA LYS A 270 7.86 -18.77 9.03
C LYS A 270 8.57 -17.43 8.85
N PHE A 271 7.89 -16.53 8.16
CA PHE A 271 8.22 -15.11 8.06
C PHE A 271 7.14 -14.34 8.82
N HIS A 272 7.49 -13.76 9.97
CA HIS A 272 6.57 -12.98 10.80
C HIS A 272 6.94 -11.51 10.71
N THR A 273 5.94 -10.66 10.46
CA THR A 273 6.09 -9.22 10.27
C THR A 273 5.27 -8.48 11.31
N GLU A 274 5.85 -7.48 11.96
CA GLU A 274 5.19 -6.58 12.90
C GLU A 274 5.27 -5.13 12.40
N TYR A 275 4.16 -4.42 12.39
CA TYR A 275 4.08 -2.98 12.13
C TYR A 275 3.99 -2.22 13.45
N HIS A 276 5.06 -1.48 13.75
CA HIS A 276 5.14 -0.65 14.93
C HIS A 276 4.95 0.81 14.59
N TYR A 277 4.18 1.52 15.41
CA TYR A 277 3.88 2.92 15.23
C TYR A 277 4.16 3.74 16.48
N VAL A 278 4.29 5.04 16.26
CA VAL A 278 4.38 6.04 17.32
C VAL A 278 3.23 7.04 17.22
N SER A 279 2.71 7.47 18.38
CA SER A 279 1.60 8.43 18.43
C SER A 279 1.96 9.84 17.94
N LYS A 280 3.25 10.19 17.92
CA LYS A 280 3.75 11.51 17.52
C LYS A 280 5.24 11.49 17.22
N VAL A 281 5.68 12.22 16.19
CA VAL A 281 7.10 12.33 15.78
C VAL A 281 7.71 13.72 16.03
N THR A 282 6.90 14.72 16.38
CA THR A 282 7.33 16.12 16.50
C THR A 282 7.81 16.53 17.90
N LYS A 283 7.77 15.61 18.88
CA LYS A 283 8.28 15.85 20.24
C LYS A 283 9.07 14.63 20.71
N LYS A 284 10.29 14.87 21.21
CA LYS A 284 11.21 13.83 21.70
C LYS A 284 10.67 13.09 22.93
N GLU A 285 9.92 13.80 23.77
CA GLU A 285 9.28 13.25 24.97
C GLU A 285 7.75 13.23 24.77
N LYS A 286 7.06 12.22 25.34
CA LYS A 286 5.60 12.04 25.31
C LYS A 286 5.01 11.44 24.02
N TYR A 287 5.71 10.52 23.36
CA TYR A 287 5.09 9.63 22.37
C TYR A 287 4.81 8.25 22.97
N ARG A 288 3.79 7.56 22.46
CA ARG A 288 3.52 6.16 22.76
C ARG A 288 3.97 5.32 21.58
N HIS A 289 4.55 4.16 21.85
CA HIS A 289 4.85 3.11 20.87
C HIS A 289 3.85 1.98 21.03
N TYR A 290 3.43 1.39 19.91
CA TYR A 290 2.56 0.22 19.90
C TYR A 290 2.76 -0.58 18.61
N CYS A 291 2.48 -1.89 18.67
CA CYS A 291 2.36 -2.74 17.50
C CYS A 291 0.89 -2.77 17.07
N GLU A 292 0.58 -2.27 15.87
CA GLU A 292 -0.81 -2.23 15.39
C GLU A 292 -1.17 -3.41 14.51
N ALA A 293 -0.26 -3.94 13.69
CA ALA A 293 -0.57 -5.03 12.80
C ALA A 293 0.55 -6.06 12.77
N THR A 294 0.19 -7.33 12.67
CA THR A 294 1.13 -8.44 12.60
C THR A 294 0.66 -9.45 11.57
N PHE A 295 1.58 -9.98 10.78
CA PHE A 295 1.30 -10.94 9.72
C PHE A 295 2.26 -12.10 9.75
N GLU A 296 1.79 -13.27 9.33
CA GLU A 296 2.59 -14.47 9.18
C GLU A 296 2.47 -15.04 7.77
N VAL A 297 3.59 -15.54 7.26
CA VAL A 297 3.66 -16.34 6.04
C VAL A 297 4.41 -17.62 6.36
N HIS A 298 3.82 -18.74 5.98
CA HIS A 298 4.40 -20.06 6.17
C HIS A 298 5.04 -20.55 4.87
N ARG A 299 6.22 -21.18 4.96
CA ARG A 299 6.98 -21.65 3.80
C ARG A 299 6.20 -22.67 2.94
N ASP A 300 5.35 -23.47 3.57
CA ASP A 300 4.48 -24.46 2.92
C ASP A 300 3.20 -23.86 2.34
N GLN A 301 2.97 -22.55 2.53
CA GLN A 301 1.80 -21.81 2.04
C GLN A 301 2.25 -20.57 1.28
N LYS A 302 2.91 -20.78 0.13
CA LYS A 302 3.48 -19.72 -0.71
C LYS A 302 2.45 -18.61 -1.00
N GLY A 303 2.83 -17.38 -0.67
CA GLY A 303 2.01 -16.18 -0.92
C GLY A 303 0.68 -16.12 -0.15
N HIS A 304 0.49 -16.97 0.87
CA HIS A 304 -0.66 -16.87 1.75
C HIS A 304 -0.26 -16.15 3.04
N MET A 305 -0.56 -14.85 3.07
CA MET A 305 -0.45 -14.07 4.29
C MET A 305 -1.68 -14.28 5.18
N VAL A 306 -1.44 -14.44 6.47
CA VAL A 306 -2.50 -14.50 7.48
C VAL A 306 -2.24 -13.48 8.60
N PRO A 307 -3.28 -12.89 9.21
CA PRO A 307 -3.11 -12.10 10.43
C PRO A 307 -2.49 -12.95 11.54
N ALA A 308 -1.53 -12.38 12.26
CA ALA A 308 -0.85 -13.02 13.37
C ALA A 308 -1.31 -12.47 14.73
N VAL A 309 -0.94 -13.17 15.80
CA VAL A 309 -1.21 -12.71 17.17
C VAL A 309 -0.34 -11.50 17.49
N ARG A 310 -0.97 -10.40 17.89
CA ARG A 310 -0.28 -9.22 18.43
C ARG A 310 0.24 -9.55 19.83
N TYR A 311 1.56 -9.47 20.04
CA TYR A 311 2.07 -9.40 21.40
C TYR A 311 1.74 -8.00 21.94
N ILE A 312 0.80 -7.92 22.89
CA ILE A 312 0.56 -6.67 23.62
C ILE A 312 1.79 -6.47 24.52
N THR A 313 2.77 -5.69 24.06
CA THR A 313 3.78 -5.13 24.94
C THR A 313 3.12 -3.99 25.71
N VAL A 314 2.52 -4.33 26.85
CA VAL A 314 2.20 -3.32 27.85
C VAL A 314 3.55 -2.78 28.33
N ASP A 315 3.78 -1.50 28.08
CA ASP A 315 4.92 -0.69 28.57
C ASP A 315 6.32 -0.99 28.00
N GLY A 316 6.49 -0.89 26.67
CA GLY A 316 7.76 -0.51 26.05
C GLY A 316 8.97 -1.44 26.27
N ALA A 317 8.79 -2.56 26.96
CA ALA A 317 9.81 -3.58 27.11
C ALA A 317 9.75 -4.50 25.90
N ILE A 318 10.74 -4.36 24.99
CA ILE A 318 11.11 -5.47 24.10
C ILE A 318 11.41 -6.64 25.03
N PRO A 319 10.66 -7.76 25.00
CA PRO A 319 10.89 -8.86 25.93
C PRO A 319 12.32 -9.35 25.80
N ASN A 320 13.06 -9.30 26.91
CA ASN A 320 14.40 -9.86 26.96
C ASN A 320 14.28 -11.35 26.64
N ARG A 321 14.99 -11.83 25.60
CA ARG A 321 14.82 -13.14 24.95
C ARG A 321 14.88 -14.37 25.88
N SER A 322 15.22 -14.20 27.16
CA SER A 322 15.36 -15.26 28.16
C SER A 322 14.14 -15.53 29.04
N GLN A 323 13.07 -14.72 28.99
CA GLN A 323 11.88 -14.97 29.82
C GLN A 323 10.65 -15.37 29.00
N GLN A 324 10.56 -16.66 28.65
CA GLN A 324 9.25 -17.29 28.45
C GLN A 324 8.57 -17.48 29.82
N LYS A 325 7.86 -16.47 30.31
CA LYS A 325 6.82 -16.70 31.33
C LYS A 325 5.46 -16.67 30.64
N ARG A 326 4.87 -17.86 30.56
CA ARG A 326 3.51 -18.13 30.07
C ARG A 326 2.52 -17.18 30.78
N SER A 327 1.99 -16.20 30.03
CA SER A 327 0.95 -15.30 30.52
C SER A 327 -0.43 -15.94 30.36
N PHE A 328 -1.15 -16.02 31.47
CA PHE A 328 -2.50 -16.57 31.63
C PHE A 328 -3.58 -15.86 30.78
N PHE A 329 -3.28 -14.65 30.27
CA PHE A 329 -4.21 -13.82 29.50
C PHE A 329 -4.39 -14.25 28.02
N ILE A 330 -3.53 -15.12 27.48
CA ILE A 330 -3.61 -15.60 26.09
C ILE A 330 -4.81 -16.54 25.86
N ARG A 331 -5.53 -16.95 26.91
CA ARG A 331 -6.78 -17.73 26.75
C ARG A 331 -7.98 -16.89 26.32
N TYR A 332 -8.04 -15.59 26.64
CA TYR A 332 -9.31 -14.85 26.52
C TYR A 332 -9.56 -14.23 25.14
N THR A 333 -8.54 -14.10 24.30
CA THR A 333 -8.68 -13.54 22.93
C THR A 333 -8.87 -14.61 21.85
N HIS A 334 -8.77 -15.90 22.21
CA HIS A 334 -9.08 -17.00 21.29
C HIS A 334 -10.61 -17.25 21.19
N ASP A 335 -11.37 -16.94 22.24
CA ASP A 335 -12.82 -17.20 22.27
C ASP A 335 -13.68 -16.12 21.59
N ILE A 336 -13.18 -14.88 21.46
CA ILE A 336 -13.96 -13.81 20.82
C ILE A 336 -13.91 -13.89 19.29
N SER A 337 -12.79 -14.35 18.69
CA SER A 337 -12.75 -14.53 17.23
C SER A 337 -13.53 -15.77 16.78
N GLN A 338 -13.64 -16.81 17.61
CA GLN A 338 -14.47 -17.99 17.34
C GLN A 338 -15.97 -17.73 17.52
N ALA A 339 -16.36 -16.81 18.42
CA ALA A 339 -17.76 -16.43 18.62
C ALA A 339 -18.35 -15.57 17.49
N MET A 340 -17.53 -14.81 16.75
CA MET A 340 -17.99 -13.98 15.63
C MET A 340 -18.14 -14.75 14.30
N HIS A 341 -17.54 -15.93 14.17
CA HIS A 341 -17.61 -16.75 12.95
C HIS A 341 -18.71 -17.82 12.95
N LYS A 342 -19.53 -17.92 14.01
CA LYS A 342 -20.61 -18.93 14.11
C LYS A 342 -22.04 -18.40 13.91
N ASN A 343 -22.22 -17.12 13.56
CA ASN A 343 -23.56 -16.50 13.47
C ASN A 343 -23.84 -15.77 12.13
N PHE A 344 -23.39 -16.32 11.01
CA PHE A 344 -23.89 -15.91 9.70
C PHE A 344 -24.13 -17.15 8.82
N ASP A 345 -25.31 -17.76 9.00
CA ASP A 345 -26.02 -18.45 7.91
C ASP A 345 -27.06 -17.45 7.38
N TRP A 346 -26.88 -16.99 6.14
CA TRP A 346 -27.93 -16.53 5.22
C TRP A 346 -27.51 -16.87 3.80
#